data_AF-A0AAD7ERZ5-F1
#
_entry.id   AF-A0AAD7ERZ5-F1
#
_cell.length_a   1.000
_cell.length_b   1.000
_cell.length_c   1.000
_cell.angle_alpha   90.00
_cell.angle_beta   90.00
_cell.angle_gamma   90.00
#
_symmetry.space_group_name_H-M   'P 1'
#
loop_
_entity.id
_entity.type
_entity.pdbx_description
1 polymer ?
#
loop_
_entity_poly.entity_id
_entity_poly.type
_entity_poly.pdbx_seq_one_letter_code
_entity_poly.pdbx_strand_id
1 'polypeptide(L)'
;MHGTVARRALGGLVPPKIASPKLLSGASPSGSGPLAPLVAFYYKLPKGPAPTPAIRGLKARFFSGKNASATPVLGLIGGVFLVGYTLDYQLHLKHHKNNAHLN
;
A
#
# COMPACT_ATOMS: atom_id res chain seq x y z
N MET A 1 31.80 8.39 -61.71
CA MET A 1 30.51 9.00 -61.29
C MET A 1 29.85 8.17 -60.17
N HIS A 2 30.42 8.16 -58.95
CA HIS A 2 29.98 7.23 -57.88
C HIS A 2 29.43 7.89 -56.60
N GLY A 3 29.53 9.22 -56.46
CA GLY A 3 29.17 9.92 -55.21
C GLY A 3 27.67 9.93 -54.87
N THR A 4 26.79 9.67 -55.85
CA THR A 4 25.33 9.68 -55.66
C THR A 4 24.78 8.39 -55.05
N VAL A 5 25.39 7.23 -55.34
CA VAL A 5 24.94 5.93 -54.82
C VAL A 5 25.25 5.80 -53.33
N ALA A 6 26.46 6.15 -52.91
CA ALA A 6 26.85 6.15 -51.49
C ALA A 6 25.99 7.12 -50.66
N ARG A 7 25.69 8.32 -51.20
CA ARG A 7 24.80 9.29 -50.55
C ARG A 7 23.36 8.79 -50.41
N ARG A 8 22.84 8.05 -51.39
CA ARG A 8 21.50 7.46 -51.35
C ARG A 8 21.41 6.33 -50.31
N ALA A 9 22.45 5.50 -50.19
CA ALA A 9 22.54 4.45 -49.17
C ALA A 9 22.56 5.01 -47.74
N LEU A 10 23.13 6.20 -47.54
CA LEU A 10 23.20 6.88 -46.25
C LEU A 10 21.98 7.80 -45.98
N GLY A 11 21.12 8.04 -46.97
CA GLY A 11 20.00 8.99 -46.87
C GLY A 11 18.85 8.56 -45.97
N GLY A 12 18.78 7.28 -45.58
CA GLY A 12 17.82 6.75 -44.59
C GLY A 12 18.39 6.62 -43.17
N LEU A 13 19.68 6.92 -42.97
CA LEU A 13 20.36 6.76 -41.68
C LEU A 13 19.89 7.80 -40.65
N VAL A 14 19.56 9.00 -41.13
CA VAL A 14 18.96 10.05 -40.33
C VAL A 14 17.49 10.13 -40.73
N PRO A 15 16.55 9.71 -39.87
CA PRO A 15 15.15 9.78 -40.21
C PRO A 15 14.77 11.26 -40.47
N PRO A 16 13.98 11.54 -41.52
CA PRO A 16 13.46 12.88 -41.76
C PRO A 16 12.70 13.39 -40.54
N LYS A 17 12.66 14.70 -40.31
CA LYS A 17 11.93 15.34 -39.19
C LYS A 17 10.41 15.17 -39.34
N ILE A 18 9.92 13.95 -39.16
CA ILE A 18 8.50 13.58 -39.12
C ILE A 18 8.14 13.45 -37.65
N ALA A 19 7.86 14.59 -37.02
CA ALA A 19 7.60 14.73 -35.58
C ALA A 19 8.77 14.30 -34.65
N SER A 20 8.85 14.93 -33.49
CA SER A 20 9.82 14.55 -32.46
C SER A 20 9.60 13.08 -32.06
N PRO A 21 10.64 12.23 -31.90
CA PRO A 21 10.48 10.82 -31.51
C PRO A 21 9.62 10.61 -30.25
N LYS A 22 9.58 11.63 -29.39
CA LYS A 22 8.77 11.73 -28.18
C LYS A 22 7.25 11.73 -28.41
N LEU A 23 6.79 12.09 -29.62
CA LEU A 23 5.38 12.09 -30.03
C LEU A 23 4.97 10.75 -30.66
N LEU A 24 5.91 10.04 -31.28
CA LEU A 24 5.65 8.77 -31.97
C LEU A 24 5.40 7.61 -31.00
N SER A 25 5.82 7.74 -29.74
CA SER A 25 5.51 6.78 -28.67
C SER A 25 4.07 6.88 -28.14
N GLY A 26 3.17 7.57 -28.86
CA GLY A 26 1.73 7.68 -28.54
C GLY A 26 1.00 6.34 -28.40
N ALA A 27 1.63 5.22 -28.76
CA ALA A 27 1.13 3.86 -28.58
C ALA A 27 1.85 3.05 -27.48
N SER A 28 2.72 3.65 -26.65
CA SER A 28 3.31 2.93 -25.52
C SER A 28 2.23 2.63 -24.46
N PRO A 29 2.05 1.36 -24.06
CA PRO A 29 1.10 0.96 -23.02
C PRO A 29 1.45 1.52 -21.62
N SER A 30 2.60 2.18 -21.50
CA SER A 30 3.17 2.74 -20.28
C SER A 30 2.86 4.24 -20.10
N GLY A 31 1.63 4.68 -20.39
CA GLY A 31 1.03 5.92 -19.83
C GLY A 31 1.87 7.22 -19.87
N SER A 32 2.86 7.33 -20.76
CA SER A 32 3.88 8.40 -20.77
C SER A 32 3.91 9.19 -22.09
N GLY A 33 2.89 8.98 -22.92
CA GLY A 33 2.67 9.76 -24.14
C GLY A 33 2.16 11.18 -23.87
N PRO A 34 2.02 12.01 -24.92
CA PRO A 34 1.52 13.39 -24.82
C PRO A 34 0.14 13.51 -24.17
N LEU A 35 -0.63 12.42 -24.18
CA LEU A 35 -1.96 12.32 -23.62
C LEU A 35 -1.97 11.98 -22.12
N ALA A 36 -0.83 11.60 -21.52
CA ALA A 36 -0.74 11.24 -20.10
C ALA A 36 -1.22 12.34 -19.14
N PRO A 37 -0.90 13.64 -19.36
CA PRO A 37 -1.42 14.72 -18.52
C PRO A 37 -2.94 14.89 -18.65
N LEU A 38 -3.50 14.69 -19.85
CA LEU A 38 -4.94 14.73 -20.11
C LEU A 38 -5.67 13.59 -19.38
N VAL A 39 -5.17 12.36 -19.48
CA VAL A 39 -5.71 11.21 -18.75
C VAL A 39 -5.60 11.41 -17.25
N ALA A 40 -4.47 11.93 -16.77
CA ALA A 40 -4.27 12.24 -15.35
C ALA A 40 -5.22 13.34 -14.85
N PHE A 41 -5.49 14.36 -15.66
CA PHE A 41 -6.46 15.41 -15.35
C PHE A 41 -7.86 14.82 -15.17
N TYR A 42 -8.34 14.02 -16.13
CA TYR A 42 -9.65 13.40 -16.05
C TYR A 42 -9.76 12.35 -14.92
N TYR A 43 -8.67 11.62 -14.65
CA TYR A 43 -8.62 10.67 -13.53
C TYR A 43 -8.73 11.36 -12.16
N LYS A 44 -8.12 12.55 -12.02
CA LYS A 44 -8.01 13.33 -10.78
C LYS A 44 -9.16 14.32 -10.55
N LEU A 45 -10.12 14.44 -11.47
CA LEU A 45 -11.33 15.23 -11.23
C LEU A 45 -11.92 14.82 -9.86
N PRO A 46 -12.31 15.78 -9.00
CA PRO A 46 -12.83 15.47 -7.68
C PRO A 46 -14.04 14.56 -7.79
N LYS A 47 -13.82 13.28 -7.51
CA LYS A 47 -14.91 12.33 -7.29
C LYS A 47 -15.40 12.60 -5.87
N GLY A 48 -16.69 12.43 -5.65
CA GLY A 48 -17.25 12.48 -4.30
C GLY A 48 -16.49 11.54 -3.34
N PRO A 49 -16.70 11.67 -2.03
CA PRO A 49 -15.99 10.84 -1.05
C PRO A 49 -16.15 9.35 -1.40
N ALA A 50 -15.03 8.62 -1.38
CA ALA A 50 -15.04 7.19 -1.68
C ALA A 50 -16.03 6.47 -0.75
N PRO A 51 -16.82 5.51 -1.27
CA PRO A 51 -17.79 4.79 -0.47
C PRO A 51 -17.10 4.11 0.71
N THR A 52 -17.70 4.24 1.90
CA THR A 52 -17.16 3.57 3.09
C THR A 52 -17.31 2.06 2.88
N PRO A 53 -16.21 1.27 3.01
CA PRO A 53 -16.30 -0.17 2.84
C PRO A 53 -17.27 -0.74 3.88
N ALA A 54 -18.24 -1.54 3.44
CA ALA A 54 -19.25 -2.16 4.29
C ALA A 54 -18.60 -3.08 5.36
N ILE A 55 -17.47 -3.70 5.02
CA ILE A 55 -16.69 -4.53 5.93
C ILE A 55 -15.44 -3.77 6.37
N ARG A 56 -15.42 -3.38 7.65
CA ARG A 56 -14.27 -2.76 8.30
C ARG A 56 -13.55 -3.79 9.17
N GLY A 57 -12.34 -4.18 8.78
CA GLY A 57 -11.45 -5.02 9.59
C GLY A 57 -10.96 -4.32 10.87
N LEU A 58 -10.30 -5.07 11.77
CA LEU A 58 -9.83 -4.55 13.07
C LEU A 58 -9.01 -3.26 12.94
N LYS A 59 -8.15 -3.18 11.94
CA LYS A 59 -7.35 -1.98 11.62
C LYS A 59 -8.24 -0.76 11.35
N ALA A 60 -9.28 -0.91 10.53
CA ALA A 60 -10.19 0.17 10.19
C ALA A 60 -11.08 0.62 11.37
N ARG A 61 -11.28 -0.27 12.36
CA ARG A 61 -12.11 -0.01 13.54
C ARG A 61 -11.36 0.66 14.68
N PHE A 62 -10.07 0.34 14.88
CA PHE A 62 -9.33 0.81 16.06
C PHE A 62 -8.03 1.56 15.74
N PHE A 63 -7.54 1.50 14.51
CA PHE A 63 -6.21 2.01 14.14
C PHE A 63 -6.21 3.00 12.97
N SER A 64 -7.37 3.31 12.38
CA SER A 64 -7.46 4.18 11.21
C SER A 64 -8.33 5.42 11.45
N GLY A 65 -7.78 6.59 11.08
CA GLY A 65 -8.51 7.85 11.02
C GLY A 65 -9.12 8.28 12.36
N LYS A 66 -10.36 8.76 12.32
CA LYS A 66 -11.11 9.23 13.51
C LYS A 66 -11.40 8.14 14.54
N ASN A 67 -11.25 6.87 14.16
CA ASN A 67 -11.49 5.72 15.05
C ASN A 67 -10.18 5.19 15.67
N ALA A 68 -9.06 5.90 15.50
CA ALA A 68 -7.81 5.54 16.17
C ALA A 68 -8.02 5.63 17.68
N SER A 69 -7.92 4.50 18.38
CA SER A 69 -8.20 4.39 19.80
C SER A 69 -7.14 3.53 20.51
N ALA A 70 -6.93 3.81 21.80
CA ALA A 70 -6.07 3.01 22.68
C ALA A 70 -6.75 1.73 23.19
N THR A 71 -8.05 1.52 22.91
CA THR A 71 -8.81 0.32 23.30
C THR A 71 -8.10 -1.01 23.02
N PRO A 72 -7.53 -1.28 21.82
CA PRO A 72 -6.81 -2.54 21.56
C PRO A 72 -5.55 -2.70 22.41
N VAL A 73 -4.89 -1.61 22.78
CA VAL A 73 -3.70 -1.65 23.67
C VAL A 73 -4.14 -2.03 25.09
N LEU A 74 -5.19 -1.39 25.61
CA LEU A 74 -5.76 -1.73 26.92
C LEU A 74 -6.29 -3.17 26.95
N GLY A 75 -6.93 -3.62 25.87
CA GLY A 75 -7.37 -5.01 25.73
C GLY A 75 -6.21 -6.00 25.76
N LEU A 76 -5.09 -5.67 25.10
CA LEU A 76 -3.87 -6.48 25.16
C LEU A 76 -3.30 -6.55 26.58
N ILE A 77 -3.18 -5.40 27.26
CA ILE A 77 -2.70 -5.35 28.65
C ILE A 77 -3.57 -6.22 29.55
N GLY A 78 -4.89 -6.05 29.50
CA GLY A 78 -5.84 -6.87 30.27
C GLY A 78 -5.75 -8.35 29.93
N GLY A 79 -5.61 -8.69 28.65
CA GLY A 79 -5.42 -10.08 28.20
C GLY A 79 -4.14 -10.71 28.75
N VAL A 80 -3.03 -9.98 28.74
CA VAL A 80 -1.75 -10.44 29.31
C VAL A 80 -1.87 -10.67 30.82
N PHE A 81 -2.50 -9.77 31.56
CA PHE A 81 -2.72 -9.95 33.00
C PHE A 81 -3.59 -11.17 33.31
N LEU A 82 -4.67 -11.37 32.55
CA LEU A 82 -5.57 -12.50 32.75
C LEU A 82 -4.88 -13.83 32.44
N VAL A 83 -4.13 -13.90 31.34
CA VAL A 83 -3.33 -15.08 30.99
C VAL A 83 -2.23 -15.31 32.03
N GLY A 84 -1.51 -14.27 32.43
CA GLY A 84 -0.48 -14.34 33.47
C GLY A 84 -1.03 -14.87 34.79
N TYR A 85 -2.18 -14.36 35.24
CA TYR A 85 -2.83 -14.81 36.47
C TYR A 85 -3.31 -16.26 36.39
N THR A 86 -3.87 -16.67 35.25
CA THR A 86 -4.31 -18.07 35.09
C THR A 86 -3.13 -19.03 35.10
N LEU A 87 -2.00 -18.66 34.49
CA LEU A 87 -0.75 -19.43 34.54
C LEU A 87 -0.19 -19.49 35.97
N ASP A 88 -0.09 -18.34 36.64
CA ASP A 88 0.40 -18.25 38.02
C ASP A 88 -0.49 -19.05 38.98
N TYR A 89 -1.81 -19.02 38.77
CA TYR A 89 -2.75 -19.82 39.54
C TYR A 89 -2.52 -21.33 39.36
N GLN A 90 -2.38 -21.79 38.12
CA GLN A 90 -2.19 -23.21 37.84
C GLN A 90 -0.81 -23.74 38.24
N LEU A 91 0.24 -22.94 38.03
CA LEU A 91 1.62 -23.37 38.23
C LEU A 91 2.11 -23.13 39.66
N HIS A 92 1.62 -22.07 40.32
CA HIS A 92 2.08 -21.66 41.65
C HIS A 92 0.97 -21.75 42.69
N LEU A 93 -0.06 -20.88 42.63
CA LEU A 93 -0.98 -20.67 43.76
C LEU A 93 -1.77 -21.93 44.13
N LYS A 94 -2.22 -22.72 43.16
CA LYS A 94 -2.99 -23.95 43.42
C LYS A 94 -2.18 -25.04 44.13
N HIS A 95 -0.85 -24.98 44.04
CA HIS A 95 0.05 -25.93 44.71
C HIS A 95 0.68 -25.34 45.98
N HIS A 96 0.34 -24.09 46.33
CA HIS A 96 0.78 -23.46 47.57
C HIS A 96 0.06 -24.13 48.75
N LYS A 97 0.84 -24.76 49.64
CA LYS A 97 0.39 -25.84 50.54
C LYS A 97 -0.64 -25.45 51.62
N ASN A 98 -1.49 -26.45 51.85
CA ASN A 98 -2.35 -26.74 52.99
C ASN A 98 -1.53 -26.90 54.30
N ASN A 99 -1.03 -25.80 54.89
CA ASN A 99 -0.60 -25.80 56.28
C ASN A 99 -1.72 -25.15 57.09
N ALA A 100 -2.53 -25.96 57.77
CA ALA A 100 -3.34 -25.44 58.86
C ALA A 100 -2.37 -24.84 59.88
N HIS A 101 -2.39 -23.51 60.02
CA HIS A 101 -1.81 -22.88 61.20
C HIS A 101 -2.71 -23.28 62.37
N LEU A 102 -2.38 -24.41 63.01
CA LEU A 102 -2.97 -24.81 64.28
C LEU A 102 -2.53 -23.77 65.31
N ASN A 103 -3.50 -23.09 65.90
CA ASN A 103 -3.35 -22.28 67.11
C ASN A 103 -3.63 -23.17 68.32
#